data_AF-A0A8C7JQA2-F1
#
_entry.id   AF-A0A8C7JQA2-F1
#
_cell.length_a   1.000
_cell.length_b   1.000
_cell.length_c   1.000
_cell.angle_alpha   90.00
_cell.angle_beta   90.00
_cell.angle_gamma   90.00
#
_symmetry.space_group_name_H-M   'P 1'
#
loop_
_entity.id
_entity.type
_entity.pdbx_description
1 polymer ?
#
loop_
_entity_poly.entity_id
_entity_poly.type
_entity_poly.pdbx_seq_one_letter_code
_entity_poly.pdbx_strand_id
1 'polypeptide(L)'
;MPGHSLKSNFLTILDNHAPFKKCRTKNRYSPWFTPDLTALDQHKNILWRTAIASNSPRDMQLFREVRNQYTQSVRKAKASFFRQKFASCSSNSKKFWDTVKSMENKSTSSQLPTALRLGNTVTTDKSMIIENFNKHFSTAGHAFRLATSTSANSSAPPAAPRPSLSRFSFNQIQIADVLKELQNLDPYKSAGLDNLDPLFLKLSATIVATPITSLFNLSFISSEIPKDWKAAAVIPLFKGGDTLDPNCYRPISILPCLSKVFESQVNKQVTDHLESHRTFSAVQSGFRAGHGCTSATLKVLNDIITAIDKRQYCAAVFIDLAKAFDSVNHHILIGRLRSLGFSDDCLAWFTNYFADRVQCVKSEGMLSGPLAVSMGVPQGSILGPTLFSVYINDVALAAGDSLIHLYADDTILYTFGPSLDTVLSNLQTSFNAIQHSFRGLQLLLNASKTKCMLFNRSLPAPACPTSITTLDGPDLEYVDV
;
A
#
# COMPACT_ATOMS: atom_id res chain seq x y z
N MET A 1 -10.31 -29.06 9.83
CA MET A 1 -10.78 -27.68 9.51
C MET A 1 -11.55 -27.70 8.19
N PRO A 2 -12.84 -27.33 8.17
CA PRO A 2 -13.70 -27.37 6.99
C PRO A 2 -13.13 -26.64 5.76
N GLY A 3 -12.37 -25.55 5.97
CA GLY A 3 -11.74 -24.78 4.89
C GLY A 3 -10.73 -25.56 4.04
N HIS A 4 -9.99 -26.51 4.63
CA HIS A 4 -9.03 -27.33 3.87
C HIS A 4 -9.74 -28.29 2.90
N SER A 5 -10.89 -28.82 3.30
CA SER A 5 -11.72 -29.69 2.45
C SER A 5 -12.28 -28.92 1.25
N LEU A 6 -12.74 -27.67 1.45
CA LEU A 6 -13.26 -26.84 0.37
C LEU A 6 -12.19 -26.56 -0.70
N LYS A 7 -11.00 -26.13 -0.27
CA LYS A 7 -9.86 -25.87 -1.16
C LYS A 7 -9.47 -27.12 -1.95
N SER A 8 -9.26 -28.25 -1.27
CA SER A 8 -8.83 -29.49 -1.91
C SER A 8 -9.83 -29.97 -2.96
N ASN A 9 -11.12 -29.97 -2.64
CA ASN A 9 -12.17 -30.38 -3.57
C ASN A 9 -12.26 -29.42 -4.77
N PHE A 10 -12.21 -28.10 -4.51
CA PHE A 10 -12.26 -27.10 -5.56
C PHE A 10 -11.11 -27.24 -6.56
N LEU A 11 -9.88 -27.37 -6.06
CA LEU A 11 -8.69 -27.54 -6.90
C LEU A 11 -8.69 -28.86 -7.65
N THR A 12 -9.17 -29.95 -7.04
CA THR A 12 -9.26 -31.27 -7.71
C THR A 12 -10.25 -31.22 -8.88
N ILE A 13 -11.43 -30.63 -8.67
CA ILE A 13 -12.42 -30.45 -9.74
C ILE A 13 -11.86 -29.54 -10.83
N LEU A 14 -11.18 -28.46 -10.45
CA LEU A 14 -10.57 -27.54 -11.39
C LEU A 14 -9.50 -28.22 -12.25
N ASP A 15 -8.62 -29.03 -11.66
CA ASP A 15 -7.57 -29.73 -12.40
C ASP A 15 -8.15 -30.80 -13.36
N ASN A 16 -9.27 -31.43 -12.98
CA ASN A 16 -9.99 -32.37 -13.84
C ASN A 16 -10.60 -31.69 -15.08
N HIS A 17 -11.13 -30.46 -14.95
CA HIS A 17 -11.84 -29.77 -16.04
C HIS A 17 -10.99 -28.73 -16.79
N ALA A 18 -10.01 -28.13 -16.13
CA ALA A 18 -9.18 -27.04 -16.64
C ALA A 18 -7.74 -27.12 -16.08
N PRO A 19 -6.97 -28.18 -16.43
CA PRO A 19 -5.62 -28.39 -15.89
C PRO A 19 -4.65 -27.30 -16.35
N PHE A 20 -3.74 -26.91 -15.46
CA PHE A 20 -2.70 -25.94 -15.77
C PHE A 20 -1.71 -26.48 -16.82
N LYS A 21 -1.58 -25.78 -17.95
CA LYS A 21 -0.59 -26.09 -19.00
C LYS A 21 0.36 -24.91 -19.20
N LYS A 22 1.67 -25.19 -19.19
CA LYS A 22 2.70 -24.18 -19.52
C LYS A 22 2.72 -23.97 -21.03
N CYS A 23 2.32 -22.77 -21.47
CA CYS A 23 2.35 -22.39 -22.88
C CYS A 23 3.46 -21.37 -23.12
N ARG A 24 4.25 -21.55 -24.19
CA ARG A 24 5.23 -20.55 -24.63
C ARG A 24 4.50 -19.43 -25.36
N THR A 25 4.35 -18.28 -24.70
CA THR A 25 3.79 -17.08 -25.34
C THR A 25 4.79 -16.56 -26.39
N LYS A 26 4.46 -16.63 -27.68
CA LYS A 26 5.18 -15.85 -28.71
C LYS A 26 4.86 -14.37 -28.51
N ASN A 27 5.86 -13.51 -28.74
CA ASN A 27 5.93 -12.10 -28.36
C ASN A 27 4.64 -11.26 -28.49
N ARG A 28 4.56 -10.25 -27.61
CA ARG A 28 3.51 -9.23 -27.48
C ARG A 28 3.09 -8.65 -28.84
N TYR A 29 1.82 -8.83 -29.19
CA TYR A 29 1.16 -8.02 -30.21
C TYR A 29 1.25 -6.55 -29.78
N SER A 30 1.93 -5.73 -30.58
CA SER A 30 1.85 -4.28 -30.41
C SER A 30 0.46 -3.83 -30.87
N PRO A 31 -0.39 -3.25 -30.01
CA PRO A 31 -1.79 -2.97 -30.35
C PRO A 31 -1.98 -1.99 -31.53
N TRP A 32 -0.95 -1.21 -31.83
CA TRP A 32 -0.89 -0.25 -32.95
C TRP A 32 -0.34 -0.87 -34.25
N PHE A 33 0.06 -2.14 -34.25
CA PHE A 33 0.65 -2.80 -35.43
C PHE A 33 -0.43 -3.41 -36.31
N THR A 34 -0.68 -2.80 -37.47
CA THR A 34 -1.77 -3.18 -38.38
C THR A 34 -1.31 -4.18 -39.46
N PRO A 35 -2.25 -4.89 -40.11
CA PRO A 35 -1.94 -5.74 -41.27
C PRO A 35 -1.20 -4.98 -42.39
N ASP A 36 -1.54 -3.71 -42.63
CA ASP A 36 -0.87 -2.87 -43.63
C ASP A 36 0.62 -2.64 -43.31
N LEU A 37 0.96 -2.46 -42.03
CA LEU A 37 2.36 -2.37 -41.60
C LEU A 37 3.10 -3.69 -41.79
N THR A 38 2.39 -4.83 -41.70
CA THR A 38 2.96 -6.15 -41.96
C THR A 38 3.29 -6.30 -43.45
N ALA A 39 2.36 -5.92 -44.32
CA ALA A 39 2.57 -5.94 -45.78
C ALA A 39 3.71 -5.00 -46.19
N LEU A 40 3.78 -3.79 -45.63
CA LEU A 40 4.88 -2.85 -45.87
C LEU A 40 6.22 -3.36 -45.36
N ASP A 41 6.27 -4.02 -44.20
CA ASP A 41 7.51 -4.61 -43.68
C ASP A 41 8.00 -5.76 -44.57
N GLN A 42 7.08 -6.63 -45.01
CA GLN A 42 7.39 -7.71 -45.94
C GLN A 42 7.91 -7.15 -47.28
N HIS A 43 7.25 -6.15 -47.85
CA HIS A 43 7.69 -5.50 -49.10
C HIS A 43 9.07 -4.85 -48.93
N LYS A 44 9.30 -4.14 -47.83
CA LYS A 44 10.61 -3.58 -47.46
C LYS A 44 11.69 -4.66 -47.38
N ASN A 45 11.39 -5.81 -46.76
CA ASN A 45 12.35 -6.91 -46.60
C ASN A 45 12.64 -7.63 -47.93
N ILE A 46 11.65 -7.74 -48.83
CA ILE A 46 11.83 -8.26 -50.19
C ILE A 46 12.78 -7.35 -50.96
N LEU A 47 12.50 -6.03 -51.01
CA LEU A 47 13.34 -5.06 -51.71
C LEU A 47 14.75 -4.97 -51.13
N TRP A 48 14.92 -5.14 -49.81
CA TRP A 48 16.23 -5.24 -49.19
C TRP A 48 17.04 -6.42 -49.74
N ARG A 49 16.42 -7.62 -49.80
CA ARG A 49 17.08 -8.82 -50.33
C ARG A 49 17.45 -8.64 -51.80
N THR A 50 16.54 -8.07 -52.60
CA THR A 50 16.80 -7.77 -54.01
C THR A 50 17.96 -6.78 -54.17
N ALA A 51 17.97 -5.68 -53.41
CA ALA A 51 19.02 -4.65 -53.49
C ALA A 51 20.41 -5.17 -53.08
N ILE A 52 20.46 -6.08 -52.10
CA ILE A 52 21.71 -6.75 -51.71
C ILE A 52 22.18 -7.74 -52.79
N ALA A 53 21.25 -8.48 -53.42
CA ALA A 53 21.59 -9.46 -54.44
C ALA A 53 22.01 -8.82 -55.77
N SER A 54 21.37 -7.72 -56.18
CA SER A 54 21.63 -7.05 -57.46
C SER A 54 22.77 -6.04 -57.43
N ASN A 55 23.12 -5.52 -56.23
CA ASN A 55 24.08 -4.44 -56.01
C ASN A 55 23.84 -3.19 -56.89
N SER A 56 22.60 -2.98 -57.30
CA SER A 56 22.18 -1.88 -58.19
C SER A 56 21.81 -0.63 -57.40
N PRO A 57 22.30 0.57 -57.79
CA PRO A 57 21.89 1.83 -57.17
C PRO A 57 20.37 2.07 -57.22
N ARG A 58 19.70 1.59 -58.27
CA ARG A 58 18.26 1.73 -58.48
C ARG A 58 17.46 0.91 -57.47
N ASP A 59 17.84 -0.34 -57.24
CA ASP A 59 17.15 -1.23 -56.29
C ASP A 59 17.37 -0.76 -54.84
N MET A 60 18.56 -0.25 -54.56
CA MET A 60 18.87 0.39 -53.27
C MET A 60 18.02 1.65 -53.03
N GLN A 61 17.73 2.43 -54.08
CA GLN A 61 16.83 3.58 -54.00
C GLN A 61 15.39 3.14 -53.71
N LEU A 62 14.86 2.15 -54.43
CA LEU A 62 13.52 1.60 -54.19
C LEU A 62 13.36 1.08 -52.75
N PHE A 63 14.38 0.37 -52.24
CA PHE A 63 14.40 -0.04 -50.83
C PHE A 63 14.35 1.16 -49.88
N ARG A 64 15.14 2.21 -50.11
CA ARG A 64 15.17 3.41 -49.25
C ARG A 64 13.81 4.11 -49.22
N GLU A 65 13.13 4.20 -50.36
CA GLU A 65 11.78 4.77 -50.47
C GLU A 65 10.77 4.00 -49.63
N VAL A 66 10.69 2.67 -49.81
CA VAL A 66 9.76 1.82 -49.05
C VAL A 66 10.11 1.77 -47.56
N ARG A 67 11.41 1.80 -47.20
CA ARG A 67 11.86 1.93 -45.81
C ARG A 67 11.39 3.23 -45.17
N ASN A 68 11.47 4.35 -45.90
CA ASN A 68 11.01 5.64 -45.40
C ASN A 68 9.48 5.65 -45.24
N GLN A 69 8.74 5.10 -46.21
CA GLN A 69 7.29 4.92 -46.13
C GLN A 69 6.87 4.04 -44.94
N TYR A 70 7.57 2.92 -44.72
CA TYR A 70 7.35 2.05 -43.56
C TYR A 70 7.58 2.81 -42.26
N THR A 71 8.71 3.53 -42.15
CA THR A 71 9.05 4.31 -40.94
C THR A 71 8.01 5.37 -40.64
N GLN A 72 7.53 6.09 -41.66
CA GLN A 72 6.48 7.10 -41.54
C GLN A 72 5.14 6.47 -41.12
N SER A 73 4.77 5.35 -41.72
CA SER A 73 3.54 4.62 -41.43
C SER A 73 3.54 4.08 -39.99
N VAL A 74 4.66 3.54 -39.52
CA VAL A 74 4.83 3.11 -38.12
C VAL A 74 4.65 4.28 -37.16
N ARG A 75 5.27 5.45 -37.44
CA ARG A 75 5.12 6.65 -36.62
C ARG A 75 3.67 7.13 -36.59
N LYS A 76 2.98 7.15 -37.74
CA LYS A 76 1.58 7.56 -37.87
C LYS A 76 0.64 6.62 -37.10
N ALA A 77 0.83 5.30 -37.24
CA ALA A 77 0.04 4.31 -36.53
C ALA A 77 0.18 4.42 -35.01
N LYS A 78 1.43 4.54 -34.51
CA LYS A 78 1.70 4.79 -33.09
C LYS A 78 1.03 6.07 -32.59
N ALA A 79 1.21 7.19 -33.30
CA ALA A 79 0.64 8.48 -32.92
C ALA A 79 -0.90 8.45 -32.91
N SER A 80 -1.52 7.86 -33.93
CA SER A 80 -2.98 7.73 -34.03
C SER A 80 -3.55 6.91 -32.88
N PHE A 81 -2.96 5.74 -32.61
CA PHE A 81 -3.38 4.86 -31.52
C PHE A 81 -3.37 5.58 -30.17
N PHE A 82 -2.27 6.27 -29.84
CA PHE A 82 -2.16 6.95 -28.56
C PHE A 82 -3.02 8.22 -28.47
N ARG A 83 -3.21 8.96 -29.56
CA ARG A 83 -4.17 10.07 -29.60
C ARG A 83 -5.59 9.59 -29.30
N GLN A 84 -6.03 8.51 -29.94
CA GLN A 84 -7.34 7.92 -29.67
C GLN A 84 -7.45 7.40 -28.24
N LYS A 85 -6.41 6.72 -27.74
CA LYS A 85 -6.38 6.21 -26.37
C LYS A 85 -6.49 7.34 -25.35
N PHE A 86 -5.72 8.43 -25.49
CA PHE A 86 -5.83 9.58 -24.60
C PHE A 86 -7.15 10.33 -24.71
N ALA A 87 -7.70 10.49 -25.92
CA ALA A 87 -9.03 11.09 -26.10
C ALA A 87 -10.11 10.30 -25.34
N SER A 88 -10.01 8.97 -25.30
CA SER A 88 -10.92 8.12 -24.52
C SER A 88 -10.69 8.13 -23.00
N CYS A 89 -9.62 8.77 -22.52
CA CYS A 89 -9.26 8.84 -21.09
C CYS A 89 -9.68 10.16 -20.41
N SER A 90 -10.32 11.08 -21.13
CA SER A 90 -10.63 12.44 -20.63
C SER A 90 -11.43 12.48 -19.32
N SER A 91 -12.25 11.47 -19.04
CA SER A 91 -13.05 11.34 -17.83
C SER A 91 -12.45 10.45 -16.74
N ASN A 92 -11.30 9.79 -16.99
CA ASN A 92 -10.71 8.81 -16.08
C ASN A 92 -9.20 9.02 -15.92
N SER A 93 -8.84 9.79 -14.89
CA SER A 93 -7.44 10.09 -14.53
C SER A 93 -6.58 8.83 -14.35
N LYS A 94 -7.13 7.74 -13.79
CA LYS A 94 -6.39 6.48 -13.62
C LYS A 94 -6.01 5.87 -14.97
N LYS A 95 -6.95 5.77 -15.91
CA LYS A 95 -6.67 5.25 -17.28
C LYS A 95 -5.68 6.12 -18.04
N PHE A 96 -5.72 7.44 -17.83
CA PHE A 96 -4.74 8.36 -18.39
C PHE A 96 -3.33 8.04 -17.89
N TRP A 97 -3.13 7.97 -16.57
CA TRP A 97 -1.83 7.68 -15.96
C TRP A 97 -1.33 6.26 -16.25
N ASP A 98 -2.22 5.26 -16.33
CA ASP A 98 -1.86 3.91 -16.76
C ASP A 98 -1.36 3.90 -18.22
N THR A 99 -1.95 4.74 -19.08
CA THR A 99 -1.50 4.90 -20.47
C THR A 99 -0.13 5.58 -20.55
N VAL A 100 0.09 6.66 -19.79
CA VAL A 100 1.41 7.32 -19.70
C VAL A 100 2.47 6.35 -19.21
N LYS A 101 2.22 5.62 -18.12
CA LYS A 101 3.15 4.61 -17.60
C LYS A 101 3.44 3.49 -18.60
N SER A 102 2.47 3.11 -19.43
CA SER A 102 2.70 2.11 -20.48
C SER A 102 3.61 2.58 -21.61
N MET A 103 3.81 3.90 -21.76
CA MET A 103 4.73 4.50 -22.72
C MET A 103 6.14 4.65 -22.18
N GLU A 104 6.28 4.83 -20.87
CA GLU A 104 7.58 4.83 -20.24
C GLU A 104 8.16 3.43 -20.32
N ASN A 105 9.31 3.28 -20.99
CA ASN A 105 10.11 2.04 -21.00
C ASN A 105 10.66 1.67 -19.60
N LYS A 106 10.24 2.37 -18.55
CA LYS A 106 10.33 1.88 -17.19
C LYS A 106 9.30 0.77 -17.06
N SER A 107 9.70 -0.45 -17.43
CA SER A 107 9.07 -1.62 -16.86
C SER A 107 9.10 -1.44 -15.35
N THR A 108 7.96 -1.04 -14.78
CA THR A 108 7.61 -1.24 -13.37
C THR A 108 7.43 -2.75 -13.21
N SER A 109 8.47 -3.50 -13.52
CA SER A 109 8.43 -4.93 -13.32
C SER A 109 8.61 -5.13 -11.84
N SER A 110 7.75 -5.98 -11.28
CA SER A 110 7.96 -6.66 -10.00
C SER A 110 9.19 -7.59 -10.02
N GLN A 111 10.16 -7.31 -10.90
CA GLN A 111 11.41 -8.04 -10.97
C GLN A 111 12.25 -7.64 -9.78
N LEU A 112 12.86 -8.65 -9.17
CA LEU A 112 13.85 -8.43 -8.16
C LEU A 112 14.96 -7.51 -8.70
N PRO A 113 15.60 -6.73 -7.81
CA PRO A 113 16.82 -6.09 -8.21
C PRO A 113 17.84 -7.14 -8.67
N THR A 114 18.64 -6.78 -9.67
CA THR A 114 19.71 -7.65 -10.20
C THR A 114 20.74 -8.01 -9.12
N ALA A 115 20.86 -7.16 -8.10
CA ALA A 115 21.75 -7.37 -6.98
C ALA A 115 21.16 -6.76 -5.70
N LEU A 116 21.54 -7.29 -4.54
CA LEU A 116 21.12 -6.77 -3.23
C LEU A 116 22.33 -6.65 -2.30
N ARG A 117 22.41 -5.56 -1.54
CA ARG A 117 23.47 -5.36 -0.53
C ARG A 117 23.09 -6.10 0.75
N LEU A 118 23.99 -6.99 1.19
CA LEU A 118 23.91 -7.77 2.42
C LEU A 118 25.09 -7.40 3.31
N GLY A 119 24.89 -6.41 4.19
CA GLY A 119 25.97 -5.82 4.99
C GLY A 119 27.03 -5.21 4.07
N ASN A 120 28.26 -5.73 4.14
CA ASN A 120 29.39 -5.23 3.33
C ASN A 120 29.53 -5.94 1.97
N THR A 121 28.66 -6.90 1.66
CA THR A 121 28.72 -7.68 0.41
C THR A 121 27.52 -7.38 -0.48
N VAL A 122 27.67 -7.62 -1.78
CA VAL A 122 26.57 -7.51 -2.75
C VAL A 122 26.38 -8.88 -3.39
N THR A 123 25.17 -9.41 -3.35
CA THR A 123 24.83 -10.70 -3.97
C THR A 123 24.00 -10.48 -5.24
N THR A 124 24.22 -11.34 -6.24
CA THR A 124 23.41 -11.43 -7.46
C THR A 124 22.63 -12.73 -7.56
N ASP A 125 22.78 -13.63 -6.58
CA ASP A 125 22.01 -14.87 -6.51
C ASP A 125 20.56 -14.57 -6.12
N LYS A 126 19.64 -14.85 -7.03
CA LYS A 126 18.22 -14.59 -6.84
C LYS A 126 17.62 -15.34 -5.64
N SER A 127 18.13 -16.54 -5.31
CA SER A 127 17.67 -17.31 -4.16
C SER A 127 18.07 -16.63 -2.85
N MET A 128 19.32 -16.19 -2.75
CA MET A 128 19.76 -15.38 -1.61
C MET A 128 19.00 -14.05 -1.51
N ILE A 129 18.71 -13.41 -2.65
CA ILE A 129 17.97 -12.13 -2.67
C ILE A 129 16.55 -12.31 -2.08
N ILE A 130 15.78 -13.32 -2.50
CA ILE A 130 14.41 -13.53 -1.97
C ILE A 130 14.41 -13.87 -0.49
N GLU A 131 15.36 -14.69 -0.02
CA GLU A 131 15.49 -15.05 1.40
C GLU A 131 15.83 -13.83 2.25
N ASN A 132 16.75 -12.98 1.76
CA ASN A 132 17.11 -11.76 2.47
C ASN A 132 15.99 -10.72 2.49
N PHE A 133 15.23 -10.56 1.40
CA PHE A 133 14.01 -9.77 1.44
C PHE A 133 13.01 -10.32 2.46
N ASN A 134 12.84 -11.65 2.50
CA ASN A 134 11.90 -12.24 3.44
C ASN A 134 12.32 -12.00 4.90
N LYS A 135 13.61 -12.18 5.20
CA LYS A 135 14.18 -11.86 6.51
C LYS A 135 14.06 -10.37 6.84
N HIS A 136 14.33 -9.49 5.89
CA HIS A 136 14.23 -8.05 6.08
C HIS A 136 12.80 -7.60 6.42
N PHE A 137 11.81 -8.11 5.68
CA PHE A 137 10.41 -7.73 5.87
C PHE A 137 9.79 -8.38 7.11
N SER A 138 10.12 -9.63 7.43
CA SER A 138 9.62 -10.30 8.65
C SER A 138 10.15 -9.64 9.94
N THR A 139 11.37 -9.10 9.91
CA THR A 139 11.98 -8.42 11.08
C THR A 139 11.69 -6.92 11.14
N ALA A 140 11.11 -6.34 10.08
CA ALA A 140 10.80 -4.92 9.97
C ALA A 140 9.98 -4.39 11.16
N GLY A 141 8.99 -5.16 11.62
CA GLY A 141 8.12 -4.78 12.74
C GLY A 141 8.79 -4.74 14.11
N HIS A 142 10.00 -5.27 14.24
CA HIS A 142 10.77 -5.22 15.48
C HIS A 142 11.71 -4.00 15.57
N ALA A 143 11.70 -3.11 14.57
CA ALA A 143 12.58 -1.95 14.49
C ALA A 143 12.54 -1.09 15.77
N PHE A 144 11.35 -0.87 16.35
CA PHE A 144 11.21 -0.12 17.60
C PHE A 144 11.99 -0.76 18.76
N ARG A 145 11.85 -2.07 18.97
CA ARG A 145 12.54 -2.80 20.05
C ARG A 145 14.06 -2.84 19.84
N LEU A 146 14.50 -2.89 18.57
CA LEU A 146 15.92 -2.87 18.24
C LEU A 146 16.54 -1.48 18.45
N ALA A 147 15.79 -0.40 18.19
CA ALA A 147 16.24 0.97 18.38
C ALA A 147 16.19 1.44 19.84
N THR A 148 15.35 0.83 20.67
CA THR A 148 15.14 1.21 22.08
C THR A 148 15.68 0.13 23.01
N SER A 149 16.98 0.20 23.34
CA SER A 149 17.69 -0.78 24.18
C SER A 149 17.48 -0.64 25.69
N THR A 150 16.67 0.33 26.13
CA THR A 150 16.40 0.58 27.56
C THR A 150 14.89 0.60 27.80
N SER A 151 14.47 0.19 29.00
CA SER A 151 13.12 0.41 29.55
C SER A 151 12.74 1.89 29.47
N ALA A 152 12.35 2.35 28.28
CA ALA A 152 11.74 3.65 28.11
C ALA A 152 10.47 3.61 28.95
N ASN A 153 10.36 4.51 29.93
CA ASN A 153 9.13 4.75 30.68
C ASN A 153 8.00 4.94 29.67
N SER A 154 7.32 3.85 29.34
CA SER A 154 6.32 3.84 28.29
C SER A 154 5.09 4.40 28.97
N SER A 155 4.84 5.69 28.76
CA SER A 155 3.55 6.26 29.14
C SER A 155 2.47 5.43 28.43
N ALA A 156 1.41 5.10 29.15
CA ALA A 156 0.28 4.41 28.56
C ALA A 156 -0.18 5.23 27.33
N PRO A 157 -0.49 4.56 26.21
CA PRO A 157 -0.94 5.27 25.01
C PRO A 157 -2.11 6.21 25.36
N PRO A 158 -2.14 7.44 24.84
CA PRO A 158 -3.24 8.37 25.12
C PRO A 158 -4.56 7.70 24.73
N ALA A 159 -5.56 7.72 25.59
CA ALA A 159 -6.86 7.11 25.36
C ALA A 159 -7.95 8.13 25.64
N ALA A 160 -8.84 8.34 24.68
CA ALA A 160 -10.01 9.19 24.89
C ALA A 160 -10.88 8.59 26.02
N PRO A 161 -11.46 9.42 26.90
CA PRO A 161 -12.58 8.98 27.74
C PRO A 161 -13.74 8.63 26.82
N ARG A 162 -14.14 7.36 26.81
CA ARG A 162 -15.21 6.87 25.94
C ARG A 162 -16.47 6.64 26.77
N PRO A 163 -17.63 7.18 26.36
CA PRO A 163 -18.90 6.81 26.98
C PRO A 163 -19.12 5.30 26.82
N SER A 164 -20.02 4.70 27.61
CA SER A 164 -20.35 3.28 27.51
C SER A 164 -20.92 2.96 26.12
N LEU A 165 -20.03 2.67 25.17
CA LEU A 165 -20.38 2.27 23.82
C LEU A 165 -21.17 0.96 23.88
N SER A 166 -22.11 0.80 22.96
CA SER A 166 -22.76 -0.50 22.78
C SER A 166 -21.69 -1.55 22.44
N ARG A 167 -21.76 -2.71 23.07
CA ARG A 167 -20.76 -3.77 22.89
C ARG A 167 -20.81 -4.27 21.44
N PHE A 168 -19.72 -4.10 20.68
CA PHE A 168 -19.63 -4.60 19.31
C PHE A 168 -19.46 -6.12 19.32
N SER A 169 -20.26 -6.80 18.51
CA SER A 169 -20.10 -8.24 18.21
C SER A 169 -20.34 -8.46 16.72
N PHE A 170 -19.72 -9.49 16.15
CA PHE A 170 -19.96 -9.84 14.76
C PHE A 170 -21.39 -10.32 14.54
N ASN A 171 -22.03 -9.78 13.50
CA ASN A 171 -23.30 -10.26 13.00
C ASN A 171 -23.08 -11.34 11.94
N GLN A 172 -24.06 -12.23 11.82
CA GLN A 172 -24.06 -13.29 10.81
C GLN A 172 -23.97 -12.70 9.39
N ILE A 173 -23.00 -13.17 8.62
CA ILE A 173 -22.79 -12.81 7.22
C ILE A 173 -23.87 -13.48 6.36
N GLN A 174 -24.46 -12.69 5.46
CA GLN A 174 -25.49 -13.15 4.54
C GLN A 174 -24.88 -13.68 3.25
N ILE A 175 -25.53 -14.70 2.66
CA ILE A 175 -25.08 -15.33 1.41
C ILE A 175 -25.05 -14.31 0.27
N ALA A 176 -26.01 -13.38 0.24
CA ALA A 176 -26.10 -12.33 -0.77
C ALA A 176 -24.86 -11.41 -0.76
N ASP A 177 -24.33 -11.06 0.42
CA ASP A 177 -23.13 -10.23 0.54
C ASP A 177 -21.89 -10.96 0.00
N VAL A 178 -21.73 -12.24 0.36
CA VAL A 178 -20.60 -13.07 -0.13
C VAL A 178 -20.69 -13.29 -1.64
N LEU A 179 -21.89 -13.59 -2.16
CA LEU A 179 -22.13 -13.76 -3.59
C LEU A 179 -21.73 -12.50 -4.37
N LYS A 180 -22.14 -11.33 -3.88
CA LYS A 180 -21.81 -10.04 -4.48
C LYS A 180 -20.30 -9.80 -4.53
N GLU A 181 -19.59 -10.06 -3.43
CA GLU A 181 -18.13 -9.92 -3.39
C GLU A 181 -17.43 -10.89 -4.36
N LEU A 182 -17.86 -12.15 -4.42
CA LEU A 182 -17.32 -13.15 -5.35
C LEU A 182 -17.53 -12.75 -6.81
N GLN A 183 -18.71 -12.23 -7.16
CA GLN A 183 -19.00 -11.73 -8.50
C GLN A 183 -18.19 -10.47 -8.86
N ASN A 184 -17.81 -9.67 -7.86
CA ASN A 184 -17.01 -8.47 -8.03
C ASN A 184 -15.49 -8.71 -8.01
N LEU A 185 -15.05 -9.96 -7.85
CA LEU A 185 -13.63 -10.29 -7.94
C LEU A 185 -13.04 -9.85 -9.29
N ASP A 186 -11.81 -9.34 -9.21
CA ASP A 186 -11.00 -9.00 -10.37
C ASP A 186 -10.28 -10.26 -10.86
N PRO A 187 -10.67 -10.83 -12.03
CA PRO A 187 -10.12 -12.09 -12.52
C PRO A 187 -8.65 -11.97 -12.95
N TYR A 188 -8.10 -10.76 -13.05
CA TYR A 188 -6.71 -10.55 -13.46
C TYR A 188 -5.74 -10.43 -12.28
N LYS A 189 -6.25 -10.46 -11.04
CA LYS A 189 -5.41 -10.47 -9.85
C LYS A 189 -4.80 -11.85 -9.63
N SER A 190 -3.60 -11.86 -9.04
CA SER A 190 -2.89 -13.10 -8.72
C SER A 190 -3.57 -13.85 -7.57
N ALA A 191 -3.62 -15.17 -7.68
CA ALA A 191 -3.96 -16.06 -6.58
C ALA A 191 -2.93 -15.94 -5.43
N GLY A 192 -3.38 -16.21 -4.20
CA GLY A 192 -2.53 -16.33 -3.03
C GLY A 192 -1.74 -17.64 -3.03
N LEU A 193 -1.12 -17.97 -1.90
CA LEU A 193 -0.41 -19.25 -1.70
C LEU A 193 -1.36 -20.46 -1.68
N ASP A 194 -2.66 -20.24 -1.58
CA ASP A 194 -3.70 -21.25 -1.67
C ASP A 194 -4.02 -21.68 -3.12
N ASN A 195 -3.50 -20.95 -4.12
CA ASN A 195 -3.71 -21.17 -5.55
C ASN A 195 -5.19 -21.15 -5.99
N LEU A 196 -6.08 -20.55 -5.20
CA LEU A 196 -7.47 -20.33 -5.61
C LEU A 196 -7.56 -19.09 -6.50
N ASP A 197 -7.66 -19.32 -7.80
CA ASP A 197 -7.70 -18.24 -8.80
C ASP A 197 -9.00 -17.43 -8.71
N PRO A 198 -8.93 -16.08 -8.67
CA PRO A 198 -10.11 -15.23 -8.63
C PRO A 198 -11.09 -15.45 -9.80
N LEU A 199 -10.60 -15.83 -10.99
CA LEU A 199 -11.44 -16.09 -12.15
C LEU A 199 -12.40 -17.26 -11.89
N PHE A 200 -11.88 -18.39 -11.40
CA PHE A 200 -12.71 -19.57 -11.17
C PHE A 200 -13.65 -19.40 -9.98
N LEU A 201 -13.22 -18.68 -8.94
CA LEU A 201 -14.10 -18.29 -7.83
C LEU A 201 -15.27 -17.41 -8.31
N LYS A 202 -15.00 -16.47 -9.21
CA LYS A 202 -16.03 -15.61 -9.82
C LYS A 202 -16.99 -16.39 -10.71
N LEU A 203 -16.48 -17.28 -11.56
CA LEU A 203 -17.31 -18.12 -12.44
C LEU A 203 -18.23 -19.07 -11.66
N SER A 204 -17.75 -19.58 -10.53
CA SER A 204 -18.49 -20.51 -9.67
C SER A 204 -19.28 -19.85 -8.54
N ALA A 205 -19.30 -18.50 -8.48
CA ALA A 205 -19.77 -17.73 -7.33
C ALA A 205 -21.18 -18.13 -6.85
N THR A 206 -22.12 -18.36 -7.76
CA THR A 206 -23.50 -18.75 -7.44
C THR A 206 -23.61 -20.09 -6.71
N ILE A 207 -22.64 -20.99 -6.92
CA ILE A 207 -22.60 -22.31 -6.30
C ILE A 207 -21.81 -22.28 -4.99
N VAL A 208 -20.65 -21.60 -4.99
CA VAL A 208 -19.73 -21.62 -3.83
C VAL A 208 -20.08 -20.60 -2.74
N ALA A 209 -20.94 -19.61 -3.01
CA ALA A 209 -21.29 -18.57 -2.03
C ALA A 209 -21.86 -19.15 -0.73
N THR A 210 -22.78 -20.12 -0.81
CA THR A 210 -23.41 -20.74 0.37
C THR A 210 -22.40 -21.46 1.29
N PRO A 211 -21.58 -22.40 0.81
CA PRO A 211 -20.59 -23.07 1.67
C PRO A 211 -19.51 -22.10 2.18
N ILE A 212 -19.10 -21.10 1.39
CA ILE A 212 -18.14 -20.07 1.84
C ILE A 212 -18.74 -19.22 2.97
N THR A 213 -20.01 -18.80 2.84
CA THR A 213 -20.71 -18.04 3.88
C THR A 213 -20.81 -18.83 5.18
N SER A 214 -21.11 -20.13 5.07
CA SER A 214 -21.15 -21.03 6.23
C SER A 214 -19.79 -21.11 6.92
N LEU A 215 -18.71 -21.19 6.14
CA LEU A 215 -17.34 -21.18 6.67
C LEU A 215 -16.99 -19.87 7.39
N PHE A 216 -17.40 -18.71 6.85
CA PHE A 216 -17.16 -17.42 7.50
C PHE A 216 -17.93 -17.29 8.83
N ASN A 217 -19.19 -17.70 8.86
CA ASN A 217 -19.98 -17.67 10.09
C ASN A 217 -19.48 -18.66 11.14
N LEU A 218 -18.99 -19.84 10.72
CA LEU A 218 -18.29 -20.76 11.62
C LEU A 218 -17.02 -20.13 12.21
N SER A 219 -16.28 -19.34 11.42
CA SER A 219 -15.12 -18.60 11.91
C SER A 219 -15.49 -17.58 12.99
N PHE A 220 -16.63 -16.90 12.88
CA PHE A 220 -17.12 -16.00 13.94
C PHE A 220 -17.50 -16.73 15.22
N ILE A 221 -18.17 -17.89 15.10
CA ILE A 221 -18.60 -18.67 16.27
C ILE A 221 -17.41 -19.30 17.00
N SER A 222 -16.41 -19.78 16.25
CA SER A 222 -15.23 -20.45 16.82
C SER A 222 -14.09 -19.50 17.17
N SER A 223 -14.17 -18.24 16.74
CA SER A 223 -13.04 -17.28 16.75
C SER A 223 -11.77 -17.81 16.06
N GLU A 224 -11.92 -18.73 15.11
CA GLU A 224 -10.81 -19.35 14.39
C GLU A 224 -10.83 -19.03 12.90
N ILE A 225 -9.67 -18.67 12.35
CA ILE A 225 -9.48 -18.41 10.93
C ILE A 225 -8.65 -19.54 10.31
N PRO A 226 -9.03 -20.05 9.14
CA PRO A 226 -8.26 -21.05 8.43
C PRO A 226 -6.78 -20.67 8.26
N LYS A 227 -5.86 -21.59 8.59
CA LYS A 227 -4.41 -21.37 8.49
C LYS A 227 -3.97 -20.93 7.09
N ASP A 228 -4.59 -21.49 6.04
CA ASP A 228 -4.33 -21.12 4.66
C ASP A 228 -4.56 -19.63 4.38
N TRP A 229 -5.49 -18.98 5.09
CA TRP A 229 -5.80 -17.55 4.96
C TRP A 229 -4.81 -16.65 5.69
N LYS A 230 -3.96 -17.22 6.55
CA LYS A 230 -2.93 -16.53 7.32
C LYS A 230 -1.55 -16.54 6.63
N ALA A 231 -1.44 -17.15 5.45
CA ALA A 231 -0.23 -17.22 4.65
C ALA A 231 -0.27 -16.19 3.50
N ALA A 232 0.80 -15.40 3.35
CA ALA A 232 0.90 -14.36 2.32
C ALA A 232 2.11 -14.56 1.40
N ALA A 233 1.92 -14.35 0.10
CA ALA A 233 3.04 -14.17 -0.83
C ALA A 233 3.43 -12.69 -0.90
N VAL A 234 4.66 -12.35 -0.56
CA VAL A 234 5.16 -10.96 -0.52
C VAL A 234 5.93 -10.64 -1.80
N ILE A 235 5.59 -9.53 -2.44
CA ILE A 235 6.32 -8.98 -3.57
C ILE A 235 7.06 -7.71 -3.12
N PRO A 236 8.40 -7.67 -3.20
CA PRO A 236 9.17 -6.45 -2.95
C PRO A 236 8.86 -5.41 -4.05
N LEU A 237 8.30 -4.27 -3.68
CA LEU A 237 8.02 -3.16 -4.59
C LEU A 237 8.98 -2.01 -4.34
N PHE A 238 9.78 -1.64 -5.34
CA PHE A 238 10.73 -0.54 -5.21
C PHE A 238 10.01 0.81 -5.03
N LYS A 239 10.39 1.57 -3.99
CA LYS A 239 9.79 2.87 -3.65
C LYS A 239 10.66 4.08 -4.03
N GLY A 240 11.88 3.85 -4.54
CA GLY A 240 12.87 4.89 -4.85
C GLY A 240 14.09 4.85 -3.93
N GLY A 241 15.18 5.51 -4.34
CA GLY A 241 16.47 5.51 -3.63
C GLY A 241 17.48 4.53 -4.22
N ASP A 242 18.30 3.91 -3.38
CA ASP A 242 19.28 2.89 -3.78
C ASP A 242 18.58 1.54 -4.04
N THR A 243 18.69 1.01 -5.26
CA THR A 243 18.12 -0.30 -5.62
C THR A 243 18.82 -1.47 -4.93
N LEU A 244 20.00 -1.25 -4.36
CA LEU A 244 20.73 -2.26 -3.61
C LEU A 244 20.29 -2.32 -2.14
N ASP A 245 19.58 -1.32 -1.64
CA ASP A 245 19.14 -1.24 -0.24
C ASP A 245 17.73 -1.85 -0.07
N PRO A 246 17.56 -2.93 0.74
CA PRO A 246 16.25 -3.47 1.06
C PRO A 246 15.26 -2.45 1.65
N ASN A 247 15.73 -1.41 2.34
CA ASN A 247 14.87 -0.36 2.92
C ASN A 247 14.19 0.49 1.85
N CYS A 248 14.69 0.47 0.61
CA CYS A 248 14.09 1.13 -0.56
C CYS A 248 12.97 0.30 -1.21
N TYR A 249 12.52 -0.78 -0.57
CA TYR A 249 11.42 -1.63 -1.03
C TYR A 249 10.27 -1.70 -0.02
N ARG A 250 9.06 -1.92 -0.51
CA ARG A 250 7.84 -2.16 0.28
C ARG A 250 7.40 -3.62 0.14
N PRO A 251 6.98 -4.30 1.23
CA PRO A 251 6.47 -5.66 1.17
C PRO A 251 4.99 -5.71 0.78
N ILE A 252 4.67 -5.87 -0.51
CA ILE A 252 3.26 -6.01 -0.94
C ILE A 252 2.78 -7.44 -0.74
N SER A 253 1.83 -7.63 0.17
CA SER A 253 1.25 -8.93 0.51
C SER A 253 0.09 -9.32 -0.42
N ILE A 254 0.28 -10.40 -1.16
CA ILE A 254 -0.78 -11.11 -1.88
C ILE A 254 -1.39 -12.13 -0.92
N LEU A 255 -2.54 -11.75 -0.36
CA LEU A 255 -3.36 -12.63 0.47
C LEU A 255 -4.29 -13.50 -0.39
N PRO A 256 -4.66 -14.70 0.12
CA PRO A 256 -5.70 -15.56 -0.44
C PRO A 256 -6.97 -14.79 -0.79
N CYS A 257 -7.58 -15.15 -1.93
CA CYS A 257 -8.75 -14.45 -2.44
C CYS A 257 -9.92 -14.52 -1.44
N LEU A 258 -10.19 -15.71 -0.91
CA LEU A 258 -11.24 -15.92 0.09
C LEU A 258 -10.96 -15.20 1.42
N SER A 259 -9.68 -15.06 1.81
CA SER A 259 -9.32 -14.22 2.96
C SER A 259 -9.74 -12.77 2.74
N LYS A 260 -9.49 -12.21 1.54
CA LYS A 260 -9.90 -10.83 1.23
C LYS A 260 -11.40 -10.64 1.19
N VAL A 261 -12.14 -11.62 0.67
CA VAL A 261 -13.61 -11.62 0.71
C VAL A 261 -14.10 -11.61 2.17
N PHE A 262 -13.48 -12.43 3.02
CA PHE A 262 -13.84 -12.46 4.44
C PHE A 262 -13.50 -11.15 5.15
N GLU A 263 -12.27 -10.63 4.95
CA GLU A 263 -11.83 -9.35 5.48
C GLU A 263 -12.74 -8.21 5.03
N SER A 264 -13.28 -8.24 3.80
CA SER A 264 -14.26 -7.25 3.31
C SER A 264 -15.53 -7.24 4.17
N GLN A 265 -16.07 -8.42 4.50
CA GLN A 265 -17.25 -8.55 5.37
C GLN A 265 -16.97 -8.07 6.79
N VAL A 266 -15.83 -8.47 7.36
CA VAL A 266 -15.39 -8.05 8.70
C VAL A 266 -15.20 -6.53 8.72
N ASN A 267 -14.50 -5.99 7.73
CA ASN A 267 -14.17 -4.57 7.64
C ASN A 267 -15.44 -3.72 7.57
N LYS A 268 -16.43 -4.13 6.75
CA LYS A 268 -17.72 -3.46 6.67
C LYS A 268 -18.38 -3.34 8.05
N GLN A 269 -18.52 -4.45 8.79
CA GLN A 269 -19.14 -4.42 10.11
C GLN A 269 -18.36 -3.54 11.11
N VAL A 270 -17.03 -3.60 11.07
CA VAL A 270 -16.16 -2.78 11.93
C VAL A 270 -16.31 -1.30 11.58
N THR A 271 -16.22 -0.93 10.31
CA THR A 271 -16.32 0.48 9.89
C THR A 271 -17.71 1.05 10.19
N ASP A 272 -18.78 0.28 9.95
CA ASP A 272 -20.15 0.70 10.23
C ASP A 272 -20.34 0.99 11.73
N HIS A 273 -19.78 0.14 12.60
CA HIS A 273 -19.80 0.36 14.04
C HIS A 273 -19.00 1.60 14.46
N LEU A 274 -17.77 1.76 13.95
CA LEU A 274 -16.89 2.87 14.33
C LEU A 274 -17.44 4.24 13.87
N GLU A 275 -17.97 4.32 12.65
CA GLU A 275 -18.54 5.55 12.09
C GLU A 275 -19.89 5.89 12.74
N SER A 276 -20.77 4.92 12.99
CA SER A 276 -22.06 5.17 13.67
C SER A 276 -21.89 5.73 15.09
N HIS A 277 -20.81 5.37 15.78
CA HIS A 277 -20.46 5.89 17.10
C HIS A 277 -19.48 7.08 17.06
N ARG A 278 -19.13 7.60 15.87
CA ARG A 278 -18.17 8.71 15.67
C ARG A 278 -16.86 8.52 16.42
N THR A 279 -16.36 7.28 16.38
CA THR A 279 -15.16 6.88 17.11
C THR A 279 -13.90 7.54 16.56
N PHE A 280 -13.83 7.69 15.23
CA PHE A 280 -12.68 8.28 14.58
C PHE A 280 -12.62 9.79 14.82
N SER A 281 -11.43 10.28 15.14
CA SER A 281 -11.17 11.69 15.30
C SER A 281 -11.53 12.46 14.02
N ALA A 282 -12.10 13.65 14.18
CA ALA A 282 -12.45 14.51 13.04
C ALA A 282 -11.23 14.91 12.20
N VAL A 283 -10.04 14.88 12.79
CA VAL A 283 -8.77 15.20 12.12
C VAL A 283 -8.12 13.99 11.45
N GLN A 284 -8.69 12.79 11.59
CA GLN A 284 -8.26 11.59 10.88
C GLN A 284 -9.03 11.43 9.58
N SER A 285 -8.30 11.55 8.46
CA SER A 285 -8.87 11.48 7.10
C SER A 285 -8.44 10.23 6.33
N GLY A 286 -7.38 9.55 6.76
CA GLY A 286 -6.87 8.35 6.10
C GLY A 286 -7.87 7.19 6.11
N PHE A 287 -8.09 6.58 4.93
CA PHE A 287 -8.92 5.37 4.74
C PHE A 287 -10.38 5.49 5.20
N ARG A 288 -10.92 6.71 5.27
CA ARG A 288 -12.32 6.95 5.67
C ARG A 288 -13.18 7.35 4.48
N ALA A 289 -14.40 6.83 4.45
CA ALA A 289 -15.36 7.18 3.41
C ALA A 289 -15.72 8.67 3.50
N GLY A 290 -15.75 9.37 2.36
CA GLY A 290 -16.05 10.81 2.32
C GLY A 290 -14.87 11.74 2.68
N HIS A 291 -13.72 11.19 3.06
CA HIS A 291 -12.50 11.95 3.33
C HIS A 291 -11.46 11.70 2.21
N GLY A 292 -10.93 12.75 1.61
CA GLY A 292 -9.90 12.67 0.59
C GLY A 292 -8.62 13.41 0.99
N CYS A 293 -7.52 13.12 0.28
CA CYS A 293 -6.27 13.88 0.44
C CYS A 293 -6.52 15.37 0.15
N THR A 294 -7.27 15.69 -0.91
CA THR A 294 -7.61 17.08 -1.27
C THR A 294 -8.32 17.84 -0.16
N SER A 295 -9.31 17.23 0.52
CA SER A 295 -10.02 17.90 1.62
C SER A 295 -9.10 18.17 2.82
N ALA A 296 -8.21 17.22 3.15
CA ALA A 296 -7.25 17.38 4.23
C ALA A 296 -6.24 18.49 3.92
N THR A 297 -5.67 18.48 2.70
CA THR A 297 -4.73 19.52 2.25
C THR A 297 -5.38 20.90 2.20
N LEU A 298 -6.60 21.01 1.69
CA LEU A 298 -7.32 22.30 1.63
C LEU A 298 -7.58 22.86 3.03
N LYS A 299 -7.92 22.02 4.00
CA LYS A 299 -8.14 22.46 5.39
C LYS A 299 -6.86 23.05 5.99
N VAL A 300 -5.75 22.33 5.89
CA VAL A 300 -4.43 22.78 6.38
C VAL A 300 -4.03 24.09 5.70
N LEU A 301 -4.13 24.15 4.37
CA LEU A 301 -3.76 25.31 3.59
C LEU A 301 -4.61 26.54 3.96
N ASN A 302 -5.93 26.35 4.13
CA ASN A 302 -6.82 27.43 4.56
C ASN A 302 -6.45 27.97 5.94
N ASP A 303 -6.11 27.11 6.90
CA ASP A 303 -5.67 27.54 8.24
C ASP A 303 -4.39 28.37 8.17
N ILE A 304 -3.40 27.90 7.39
CA ILE A 304 -2.12 28.58 7.19
C ILE A 304 -2.34 29.96 6.56
N ILE A 305 -3.12 30.05 5.46
CA ILE A 305 -3.42 31.32 4.79
C ILE A 305 -4.14 32.27 5.74
N THR A 306 -5.15 31.77 6.47
CA THR A 306 -5.91 32.58 7.44
C THR A 306 -5.01 33.14 8.54
N ALA A 307 -4.03 32.37 9.01
CA ALA A 307 -3.05 32.83 10.00
C ALA A 307 -2.13 33.92 9.42
N ILE A 308 -1.66 33.74 8.19
CA ILE A 308 -0.82 34.74 7.49
C ILE A 308 -1.59 36.06 7.30
N ASP A 309 -2.87 35.99 6.90
CA ASP A 309 -3.73 37.18 6.74
C ASP A 309 -3.90 37.94 8.06
N LYS A 310 -3.95 37.23 9.18
CA LYS A 310 -3.96 37.78 10.54
C LYS A 310 -2.60 38.28 11.03
N ARG A 311 -1.58 38.30 10.17
CA ARG A 311 -0.19 38.68 10.50
C ARG A 311 0.43 37.81 11.60
N GLN A 312 0.04 36.54 11.66
CA GLN A 312 0.62 35.56 12.58
C GLN A 312 1.73 34.77 11.88
N TYR A 313 2.69 34.28 12.67
CA TYR A 313 3.62 33.23 12.24
C TYR A 313 2.89 31.89 12.28
N CYS A 314 3.20 31.00 11.34
CA CYS A 314 2.75 29.61 11.39
C CYS A 314 3.95 28.68 11.19
N ALA A 315 4.08 27.66 12.03
CA ALA A 315 5.10 26.62 11.89
C ALA A 315 4.42 25.24 11.86
N ALA A 316 4.93 24.36 11.02
CA ALA A 316 4.42 23.01 10.84
C ALA A 316 5.55 21.97 10.87
N VAL A 317 5.30 20.83 11.49
CA VAL A 317 6.12 19.62 11.40
C VAL A 317 5.38 18.58 10.57
N PHE A 318 6.01 18.15 9.49
CA PHE A 318 5.59 17.02 8.66
C PHE A 318 6.28 15.77 9.18
N ILE A 319 5.51 14.91 9.85
CA ILE A 319 5.99 13.73 10.57
C ILE A 319 5.89 12.50 9.65
N ASP A 320 7.02 11.80 9.48
CA ASP A 320 7.11 10.52 8.76
C ASP A 320 7.45 9.41 9.77
N LEU A 321 6.71 8.29 9.70
CA LEU A 321 6.93 7.13 10.54
C LEU A 321 7.68 6.03 9.78
N ALA A 322 8.71 5.46 10.40
CA ALA A 322 9.45 4.37 9.81
C ALA A 322 8.65 3.07 9.89
N LYS A 323 8.30 2.49 8.72
CA LYS A 323 7.68 1.16 8.61
C LYS A 323 6.40 1.04 9.47
N ALA A 324 5.55 2.06 9.43
CA ALA A 324 4.40 2.21 10.33
C ALA A 324 3.46 0.99 10.34
N PHE A 325 3.02 0.54 9.15
CA PHE A 325 2.14 -0.63 9.01
C PHE A 325 2.79 -1.91 9.50
N ASP A 326 4.10 -2.08 9.28
CA ASP A 326 4.83 -3.28 9.67
C ASP A 326 5.11 -3.29 11.20
N SER A 327 5.03 -2.14 11.87
CA SER A 327 5.38 -1.96 13.29
C SER A 327 4.19 -2.03 14.25
N VAL A 328 2.97 -2.23 13.75
CA VAL A 328 1.77 -2.32 14.61
C VAL A 328 1.90 -3.47 15.62
N ASN A 329 1.88 -3.15 16.91
CA ASN A 329 1.89 -4.16 17.96
C ASN A 329 0.48 -4.73 18.17
N HIS A 330 0.32 -6.04 18.00
CA HIS A 330 -0.99 -6.68 18.10
C HIS A 330 -1.60 -6.60 19.51
N HIS A 331 -0.81 -6.67 20.58
CA HIS A 331 -1.34 -6.55 21.95
C HIS A 331 -1.90 -5.15 22.21
N ILE A 332 -1.21 -4.10 21.76
CA ILE A 332 -1.69 -2.72 21.87
C ILE A 332 -2.97 -2.54 21.04
N LEU A 333 -2.99 -3.04 19.81
CA LEU A 333 -4.17 -2.96 18.93
C LEU A 333 -5.38 -3.68 19.54
N ILE A 334 -5.21 -4.89 20.09
CA ILE A 334 -6.29 -5.62 20.78
C ILE A 334 -6.77 -4.85 22.02
N GLY A 335 -5.85 -4.23 22.78
CA GLY A 335 -6.22 -3.34 23.88
C GLY A 335 -7.05 -2.13 23.44
N ARG A 336 -6.73 -1.54 22.29
CA ARG A 336 -7.51 -0.45 21.68
C ARG A 336 -8.90 -0.90 21.25
N LEU A 337 -9.03 -2.06 20.63
CA LEU A 337 -10.33 -2.63 20.26
C LEU A 337 -11.17 -2.93 21.51
N ARG A 338 -10.55 -3.44 22.58
CA ARG A 338 -11.24 -3.66 23.86
C ARG A 338 -11.78 -2.35 24.43
N SER A 339 -10.98 -1.29 24.44
CA SER A 339 -11.45 0.02 24.92
C SER A 339 -12.47 0.68 23.98
N LEU A 340 -12.69 0.15 22.78
CA LEU A 340 -13.77 0.53 21.87
C LEU A 340 -15.06 -0.27 22.08
N GLY A 341 -15.11 -1.16 23.08
CA GLY A 341 -16.30 -1.94 23.38
C GLY A 341 -16.45 -3.20 22.53
N PHE A 342 -15.39 -3.69 21.87
CA PHE A 342 -15.42 -4.97 21.16
C PHE A 342 -15.59 -6.12 22.14
N SER A 343 -16.44 -7.09 21.80
CA SER A 343 -16.69 -8.26 22.63
C SER A 343 -15.48 -9.20 22.69
N ASP A 344 -15.42 -10.03 23.72
CA ASP A 344 -14.31 -10.96 23.93
C ASP A 344 -14.17 -11.96 22.78
N ASP A 345 -15.29 -12.40 22.18
CA ASP A 345 -15.27 -13.28 21.00
C ASP A 345 -14.69 -12.57 19.77
N CYS A 346 -15.01 -11.29 19.57
CA CYS A 346 -14.40 -10.46 18.53
C CYS A 346 -12.90 -10.26 18.78
N LEU A 347 -12.50 -9.99 20.03
CA LEU A 347 -11.10 -9.84 20.40
C LEU A 347 -10.34 -11.16 20.21
N ALA A 348 -10.96 -12.30 20.53
CA ALA A 348 -10.40 -13.63 20.27
C ALA A 348 -10.24 -13.88 18.77
N TRP A 349 -11.22 -13.48 17.95
CA TRP A 349 -11.13 -13.59 16.49
C TRP A 349 -10.00 -12.72 15.92
N PHE A 350 -9.85 -11.47 16.36
CA PHE A 350 -8.73 -10.61 15.93
C PHE A 350 -7.39 -11.14 16.43
N THR A 351 -7.32 -11.69 17.66
CA THR A 351 -6.12 -12.34 18.18
C THR A 351 -5.74 -13.53 17.28
N ASN A 352 -6.71 -14.34 16.87
CA ASN A 352 -6.51 -15.44 15.94
C ASN A 352 -6.10 -14.94 14.54
N TYR A 353 -6.67 -13.83 14.05
CA TYR A 353 -6.33 -13.22 12.76
C TYR A 353 -4.85 -12.84 12.64
N PHE A 354 -4.26 -12.44 13.76
CA PHE A 354 -2.84 -12.09 13.86
C PHE A 354 -1.93 -13.25 14.23
N ALA A 355 -2.44 -14.27 14.92
CA ALA A 355 -1.66 -15.44 15.33
C ALA A 355 -1.27 -16.34 14.15
N ASP A 356 -0.08 -16.94 14.23
CA ASP A 356 0.45 -17.94 13.28
C ASP A 356 0.46 -17.47 11.82
N ARG A 357 0.63 -16.17 11.58
CA ARG A 357 0.78 -15.64 10.22
C ARG A 357 2.16 -15.95 9.67
N VAL A 358 2.18 -16.29 8.39
CA VAL A 358 3.41 -16.65 7.67
C VAL A 358 3.50 -15.86 6.37
N GLN A 359 4.71 -15.48 5.98
CA GLN A 359 4.99 -14.88 4.69
C GLN A 359 6.10 -15.60 3.94
N CYS A 360 6.01 -15.58 2.61
CA CYS A 360 7.07 -16.01 1.70
C CYS A 360 7.26 -14.93 0.63
N VAL A 361 8.50 -14.57 0.31
CA VAL A 361 8.78 -13.66 -0.81
C VAL A 361 8.69 -14.44 -2.13
N LYS A 362 7.89 -13.93 -3.07
CA LYS A 362 7.66 -14.53 -4.39
C LYS A 362 8.17 -13.59 -5.49
N SER A 363 9.01 -14.10 -6.38
CA SER A 363 9.38 -13.39 -7.60
C SER A 363 9.84 -14.35 -8.70
N GLU A 364 9.50 -14.03 -9.95
CA GLU A 364 9.90 -14.78 -11.15
C GLU A 364 9.69 -16.31 -11.07
N GLY A 365 8.65 -16.75 -10.35
CA GLY A 365 8.34 -18.18 -10.16
C GLY A 365 9.13 -18.86 -9.04
N MET A 366 10.05 -18.17 -8.38
CA MET A 366 10.70 -18.61 -7.15
C MET A 366 9.91 -18.17 -5.92
N LEU A 367 10.08 -18.92 -4.84
CA LEU A 367 9.46 -18.68 -3.54
C LEU A 367 10.51 -18.93 -2.46
N SER A 368 10.63 -18.00 -1.52
CA SER A 368 11.49 -18.19 -0.33
C SER A 368 10.86 -19.19 0.64
N GLY A 369 11.64 -19.62 1.63
CA GLY A 369 11.13 -20.32 2.81
C GLY A 369 10.07 -19.50 3.57
N PRO A 370 9.15 -20.16 4.28
CA PRO A 370 8.16 -19.49 5.12
C PRO A 370 8.79 -18.85 6.35
N LEU A 371 8.43 -17.60 6.66
CA LEU A 371 8.80 -16.92 7.90
C LEU A 371 7.57 -16.42 8.64
N ALA A 372 7.59 -16.54 9.96
CA ALA A 372 6.52 -16.06 10.83
C ALA A 372 6.49 -14.53 10.87
N VAL A 373 5.27 -13.97 10.96
CA VAL A 373 5.02 -12.53 11.11
C VAL A 373 4.31 -12.30 12.44
N SER A 374 4.98 -11.64 13.37
CA SER A 374 4.48 -11.42 14.75
C SER A 374 4.10 -9.97 15.04
N MET A 375 4.31 -9.07 14.09
CA MET A 375 4.05 -7.64 14.20
C MET A 375 3.50 -7.13 12.87
N GLY A 376 2.78 -6.00 12.94
CA GLY A 376 2.31 -5.29 11.77
C GLY A 376 0.97 -5.80 11.23
N VAL A 377 0.45 -5.06 10.26
CA VAL A 377 -0.70 -5.42 9.45
C VAL A 377 -0.24 -5.64 8.00
N PRO A 378 -0.69 -6.69 7.29
CA PRO A 378 -0.21 -6.98 5.94
C PRO A 378 -0.53 -5.85 4.95
N GLN A 379 0.48 -5.31 4.25
CA GLN A 379 0.28 -4.29 3.21
C GLN A 379 -0.39 -4.92 1.98
N GLY A 380 -1.71 -4.77 1.86
CA GLY A 380 -2.53 -5.47 0.86
C GLY A 380 -3.71 -6.25 1.44
N SER A 381 -3.83 -6.26 2.78
CA SER A 381 -5.06 -6.61 3.50
C SER A 381 -6.13 -5.53 3.35
N ILE A 382 -7.38 -5.93 3.47
CA ILE A 382 -8.53 -5.02 3.51
C ILE A 382 -8.71 -4.44 4.92
N LEU A 383 -8.46 -5.24 5.95
CA LEU A 383 -8.55 -4.80 7.35
C LEU A 383 -7.39 -3.92 7.81
N GLY A 384 -6.19 -4.11 7.24
CA GLY A 384 -4.96 -3.43 7.70
C GLY A 384 -5.09 -1.91 7.80
N PRO A 385 -5.58 -1.21 6.76
CA PRO A 385 -5.80 0.24 6.82
C PRO A 385 -6.75 0.68 7.95
N THR A 386 -7.90 0.01 8.12
CA THR A 386 -8.86 0.34 9.18
C THR A 386 -8.28 0.10 10.57
N LEU A 387 -7.57 -1.02 10.75
CA LEU A 387 -6.93 -1.37 12.02
C LEU A 387 -5.77 -0.41 12.34
N PHE A 388 -5.03 0.06 11.34
CA PHE A 388 -4.02 1.10 11.51
C PHE A 388 -4.66 2.44 11.92
N SER A 389 -5.76 2.83 11.27
CA SER A 389 -6.53 4.01 11.66
C SER A 389 -7.01 3.92 13.12
N VAL A 390 -7.48 2.75 13.58
CA VAL A 390 -7.84 2.53 15.00
C VAL A 390 -6.61 2.65 15.92
N TYR A 391 -5.46 2.14 15.47
CA TYR A 391 -4.22 2.13 16.24
C TYR A 391 -3.70 3.53 16.56
N ILE A 392 -3.69 4.42 15.55
CA ILE A 392 -3.11 5.77 15.63
C ILE A 392 -4.11 6.85 16.05
N ASN A 393 -5.42 6.58 15.99
CA ASN A 393 -6.50 7.56 16.17
C ASN A 393 -6.31 8.52 17.36
N ASP A 394 -5.96 7.97 18.52
CA ASP A 394 -5.92 8.73 19.77
C ASP A 394 -4.63 9.58 19.92
N VAL A 395 -3.65 9.44 19.02
CA VAL A 395 -2.45 10.30 18.99
C VAL A 395 -2.83 11.76 18.81
N ALA A 396 -3.91 12.05 18.08
CA ALA A 396 -4.38 13.42 17.89
C ALA A 396 -4.69 14.16 19.20
N LEU A 397 -5.02 13.44 20.28
CA LEU A 397 -5.30 14.04 21.59
C LEU A 397 -4.05 14.66 22.25
N ALA A 398 -2.86 14.19 21.88
CA ALA A 398 -1.60 14.69 22.42
C ALA A 398 -1.12 15.98 21.74
N ALA A 399 -1.82 16.47 20.71
CA ALA A 399 -1.47 17.71 20.03
C ALA A 399 -1.70 18.98 20.87
N GLY A 400 -2.46 18.89 21.97
CA GLY A 400 -2.70 20.03 22.87
C GLY A 400 -3.32 21.22 22.14
N ASP A 401 -2.68 22.38 22.24
CA ASP A 401 -3.11 23.63 21.59
C ASP A 401 -2.71 23.71 20.10
N SER A 402 -1.90 22.74 19.62
CA SER A 402 -1.56 22.64 18.20
C SER A 402 -2.66 21.94 17.42
N LEU A 403 -2.76 22.28 16.14
CA LEU A 403 -3.60 21.57 15.19
C LEU A 403 -2.84 20.38 14.63
N ILE A 404 -3.54 19.27 14.42
CA ILE A 404 -2.99 18.05 13.86
C ILE A 404 -3.94 17.50 12.79
N HIS A 405 -3.38 16.93 11.73
CA HIS A 405 -4.14 16.14 10.75
C HIS A 405 -3.41 14.82 10.47
N LEU A 406 -4.19 13.73 10.44
CA LEU A 406 -3.71 12.37 10.20
C LEU A 406 -4.24 11.86 8.86
N TYR A 407 -3.35 11.39 8.00
CA TYR A 407 -3.69 10.69 6.77
C TYR A 407 -2.87 9.42 6.65
N ALA A 408 -3.45 8.29 7.08
CA ALA A 408 -2.69 7.05 7.25
C ALA A 408 -1.50 7.28 8.20
N ASP A 409 -0.29 6.95 7.78
CA ASP A 409 0.96 7.19 8.51
C ASP A 409 1.48 8.62 8.38
N ASP A 410 1.05 9.37 7.36
CA ASP A 410 1.42 10.79 7.20
C ASP A 410 0.71 11.64 8.25
N THR A 411 1.48 12.40 9.03
CA THR A 411 0.96 13.29 10.07
C THR A 411 1.51 14.68 9.91
N ILE A 412 0.64 15.69 9.98
CA ILE A 412 1.07 17.10 10.07
C ILE A 412 0.62 17.68 11.40
N LEU A 413 1.55 18.32 12.11
CA LEU A 413 1.32 19.07 13.35
C LEU A 413 1.69 20.53 13.10
N TYR A 414 0.82 21.48 13.43
CA TYR A 414 1.07 22.88 13.15
C TYR A 414 0.43 23.82 14.17
N THR A 415 1.05 24.97 14.36
CA THR A 415 0.61 26.03 15.29
C THR A 415 0.80 27.39 14.62
N PHE A 416 -0.01 28.36 15.03
CA PHE A 416 0.15 29.75 14.65
C PHE A 416 -0.02 30.69 15.83
N GLY A 417 0.58 31.88 15.73
CA GLY A 417 0.59 32.87 16.81
C GLY A 417 1.30 34.17 16.44
N PRO A 418 1.15 35.22 17.25
CA PRO A 418 1.71 36.55 16.95
C PRO A 418 3.23 36.63 17.13
N SER A 419 3.83 35.72 17.89
CA SER A 419 5.27 35.68 18.17
C SER A 419 5.87 34.35 17.69
N LEU A 420 7.01 34.43 16.98
CA LEU A 420 7.73 33.26 16.49
C LEU A 420 8.19 32.35 17.63
N ASP A 421 8.73 32.91 18.71
CA ASP A 421 9.23 32.13 19.85
C ASP A 421 8.10 31.33 20.52
N THR A 422 6.93 31.96 20.67
CA THR A 422 5.75 31.29 21.24
C THR A 422 5.26 30.17 20.31
N VAL A 423 5.26 30.39 18.99
CA VAL A 423 4.86 29.39 18.01
C VAL A 423 5.80 28.18 18.04
N LEU A 424 7.11 28.40 18.05
CA LEU A 424 8.11 27.33 18.08
C LEU A 424 8.09 26.57 19.41
N SER A 425 7.96 27.27 20.54
CA SER A 425 7.86 26.65 21.88
C SER A 425 6.60 25.78 22.00
N ASN A 426 5.44 26.29 21.55
CA ASN A 426 4.21 25.52 21.53
C ASN A 426 4.31 24.30 20.60
N LEU A 427 4.86 24.49 19.40
CA LEU A 427 5.06 23.41 18.44
C LEU A 427 6.00 22.33 18.99
N GLN A 428 7.11 22.70 19.64
CA GLN A 428 8.03 21.76 20.27
C GLN A 428 7.35 20.98 21.40
N THR A 429 6.55 21.66 22.24
CA THR A 429 5.82 21.03 23.35
C THR A 429 4.84 19.98 22.83
N SER A 430 4.03 20.35 21.84
CA SER A 430 3.10 19.43 21.18
C SER A 430 3.83 18.31 20.44
N PHE A 431 4.94 18.61 19.76
CA PHE A 431 5.73 17.60 19.05
C PHE A 431 6.36 16.58 20.01
N ASN A 432 6.82 17.00 21.18
CA ASN A 432 7.30 16.09 22.23
C ASN A 432 6.18 15.17 22.72
N ALA A 433 4.99 15.71 22.99
CA ALA A 433 3.83 14.92 23.41
C ALA A 433 3.40 13.89 22.34
N ILE A 434 3.43 14.26 21.07
CA ILE A 434 3.19 13.38 19.94
C ILE A 434 4.25 12.27 19.83
N GLN A 435 5.54 12.61 19.97
CA GLN A 435 6.63 11.63 19.97
C GLN A 435 6.50 10.62 21.12
N HIS A 436 6.15 11.08 22.33
CA HIS A 436 5.85 10.17 23.45
C HIS A 436 4.66 9.26 23.14
N SER A 437 3.62 9.78 22.48
CA SER A 437 2.45 8.98 22.07
C SER A 437 2.82 7.91 21.05
N PHE A 438 3.68 8.22 20.07
CA PHE A 438 4.23 7.23 19.14
C PHE A 438 5.06 6.16 19.85
N ARG A 439 5.92 6.55 20.82
CA ARG A 439 6.67 5.60 21.63
C ARG A 439 5.77 4.66 22.44
N GLY A 440 4.68 5.18 23.03
CA GLY A 440 3.66 4.37 23.70
C GLY A 440 2.99 3.36 22.76
N LEU A 441 2.81 3.74 21.49
CA LEU A 441 2.34 2.87 20.41
C LEU A 441 3.46 2.03 19.75
N GLN A 442 4.69 2.06 20.24
CA GLN A 442 5.84 1.38 19.62
C GLN A 442 6.04 1.72 18.13
N LEU A 443 5.68 2.95 17.73
CA LEU A 443 5.92 3.49 16.39
C LEU A 443 7.23 4.30 16.41
N LEU A 444 8.06 4.11 15.39
CA LEU A 444 9.35 4.77 15.28
C LEU A 444 9.24 6.00 14.38
N LEU A 445 9.68 7.16 14.88
CA LEU A 445 9.81 8.38 14.08
C LEU A 445 10.95 8.21 13.07
N ASN A 446 10.73 8.64 11.83
CA ASN A 446 11.79 8.77 10.85
C ASN A 446 12.33 10.21 10.86
N ALA A 447 13.31 10.48 11.73
CA ALA A 447 13.90 11.81 11.88
C ALA A 447 14.43 12.38 10.56
N SER A 448 15.02 11.55 9.70
CA SER A 448 15.59 11.98 8.40
C SER A 448 14.53 12.50 7.42
N LYS A 449 13.29 12.02 7.53
CA LYS A 449 12.18 12.40 6.65
C LYS A 449 11.18 13.34 7.30
N THR A 450 11.25 13.48 8.62
CA THR A 450 10.45 14.45 9.36
C THR A 450 11.05 15.84 9.14
N LYS A 451 10.23 16.80 8.71
CA LYS A 451 10.69 18.15 8.33
C LYS A 451 9.87 19.22 9.03
N CYS A 452 10.52 20.33 9.35
CA CYS A 452 9.87 21.53 9.88
C CYS A 452 9.77 22.59 8.78
N MET A 453 8.68 23.35 8.76
CA MET A 453 8.44 24.41 7.78
C MET A 453 7.85 25.63 8.47
N LEU A 454 8.36 26.82 8.12
CA LEU A 454 7.88 28.10 8.64
C LEU A 454 7.15 28.87 7.54
N PHE A 455 5.93 29.30 7.83
CA PHE A 455 5.11 30.12 6.97
C PHE A 455 4.98 31.52 7.56
N ASN A 456 5.34 32.54 6.77
CA ASN A 456 5.22 33.95 7.13
C ASN A 456 5.00 34.82 5.87
N ARG A 457 4.79 36.13 6.05
CA ARG A 457 4.52 37.08 4.96
C ARG A 457 5.78 37.71 4.36
N SER A 458 6.94 37.57 5.00
CA SER A 458 8.14 38.35 4.70
C SER A 458 9.30 37.45 4.29
N LEU A 459 9.81 37.64 3.07
CA LEU A 459 11.13 37.16 2.67
C LEU A 459 12.16 38.26 3.00
N PRO A 460 13.28 37.94 3.67
CA PRO A 460 13.70 36.61 4.13
C PRO A 460 13.00 36.18 5.42
N ALA A 461 12.94 34.86 5.64
CA ALA A 461 12.48 34.31 6.91
C ALA A 461 13.29 34.92 8.08
N PRO A 462 12.65 35.24 9.22
CA PRO A 462 13.37 35.70 10.40
C PRO A 462 14.45 34.68 10.78
N ALA A 463 15.59 35.15 11.28
CA ALA A 463 16.59 34.26 11.86
C ALA A 463 15.90 33.37 12.92
N CYS A 464 15.90 32.05 12.68
CA CYS A 464 15.19 31.11 13.55
C CYS A 464 15.96 31.00 14.86
N PRO A 465 15.42 31.47 15.99
CA PRO A 465 16.18 31.54 17.24
C PRO A 465 16.27 30.18 17.96
N THR A 466 15.42 29.20 17.57
CA THR A 466 15.33 27.87 18.18
C THR A 466 14.97 26.84 17.13
N SER A 467 15.77 25.78 17.01
CA SER A 467 15.48 24.62 16.16
C SER A 467 14.49 23.68 16.87
N ILE A 468 13.49 23.18 16.13
CA ILE A 468 12.67 22.07 16.60
C ILE A 468 13.53 20.80 16.64
N THR A 469 13.52 20.10 17.76
CA THR A 469 14.34 18.90 18.00
C THR A 469 13.48 17.66 18.21
N THR A 470 14.03 16.51 17.86
CA THR A 470 13.44 15.21 18.22
C THR A 470 13.85 14.80 19.64
N LEU A 471 13.09 13.90 20.27
CA LEU A 471 13.41 13.37 21.60
C LEU A 471 14.77 12.63 21.64
N ASP A 472 15.27 12.19 20.48
CA ASP A 472 16.53 11.46 20.34
C ASP A 472 17.73 12.37 20.02
N GLY A 473 17.53 13.69 20.02
CA GLY A 473 18.62 14.68 19.97
C GLY A 473 18.96 15.35 18.64
N PRO A 474 18.61 14.86 17.43
CA PRO A 474 18.85 15.65 16.22
C PRO A 474 17.80 16.74 16.03
N ASP A 475 18.29 17.90 15.57
CA ASP A 475 17.49 19.00 15.04
C ASP A 475 16.77 18.57 13.77
N LEU A 476 15.52 19.01 13.61
CA LEU A 476 14.80 18.82 12.36
C LEU A 476 15.35 19.76 11.28
N GLU A 477 15.46 19.24 10.07
CA GLU A 477 15.75 20.05 8.90
C GLU A 477 14.56 20.99 8.62
N TYR A 478 14.87 22.28 8.51
CA TYR A 478 13.92 23.30 8.06
C TYR A 478 13.92 23.35 6.55
N VAL A 479 12.73 23.25 5.97
CA VAL A 479 12.53 23.41 4.52
C VAL A 479 11.89 24.76 4.24
N ASP A 480 12.40 25.44 3.21
CA ASP A 480 11.86 26.70 2.74
C ASP A 480 10.57 26.48 1.91
N VAL A 481 9.78 27.56 1.78
CA VAL A 481 8.52 27.62 1.01
C VAL A 481 8.76 27.56 -0.49
#